data_AF-A0A659Q1F2-F1
#
_entry.id   AF-A0A659Q1F2-F1
#
_cell.length_a   1.000
_cell.length_b   1.000
_cell.length_c   1.000
_cell.angle_alpha   90.00
_cell.angle_beta   90.00
_cell.angle_gamma   90.00
#
_symmetry.space_group_name_H-M   'P 1'
#
loop_
_entity.id
_entity.type
_entity.pdbx_description
1 polymer ?
#
loop_
_entity_poly.entity_id
_entity_poly.type
_entity_poly.pdbx_seq_one_letter_code
_entity_poly.pdbx_strand_id
1 'polypeptide(L)'
;MSDIQLFRLGGGKVQELPGKAAAIEKDLQMLIESHMETFLGVRFLETEYRTGKTHRGRIDSLGLDENNCPVIIEYKRHSNENVINQGLFYLDWLLDHKAEFQLLVMEKINKTAAKAIDWSGTRLICIAADFNKYDEHAVQQINRNINLIRYKLFADDLLMLELVNAVVENSPQ
;
A
#
# COMPACT_ATOMS: atom_id res chain seq x y z
N MET A 1 3.54 11.22 -17.93
CA MET A 1 4.46 10.34 -17.19
C MET A 1 5.76 11.10 -17.05
N SER A 2 6.11 11.53 -15.85
CA SER A 2 7.47 11.92 -15.56
C SER A 2 8.31 10.65 -15.55
N ASP A 3 9.20 10.48 -16.52
CA ASP A 3 10.23 9.45 -16.41
C ASP A 3 11.14 9.82 -15.24
N ILE A 4 10.90 9.21 -14.07
CA ILE A 4 11.75 9.43 -12.91
C ILE A 4 13.15 8.90 -13.26
N GLN A 5 14.12 9.81 -13.19
CA GLN A 5 15.54 9.54 -13.38
C GLN A 5 16.26 9.65 -12.04
N LEU A 6 17.14 8.68 -11.77
CA LEU A 6 17.98 8.68 -10.60
C LEU A 6 19.44 8.66 -11.05
N PHE A 7 20.28 9.52 -10.46
CA PHE A 7 21.70 9.61 -10.80
C PHE A 7 22.57 9.43 -9.55
N ARG A 8 23.66 8.69 -9.70
CA ARG A 8 24.73 8.59 -8.71
C ARG A 8 25.81 9.61 -9.04
N LEU A 9 26.14 10.47 -8.06
CA LEU A 9 27.22 11.46 -8.14
C LEU A 9 28.41 10.98 -7.32
N GLY A 10 29.61 10.96 -7.91
CA GLY A 10 30.84 10.59 -7.19
C GLY A 10 32.09 10.64 -8.05
N GLY A 11 33.22 11.08 -7.48
CA GLY A 11 34.52 11.12 -8.18
C GLY A 11 34.53 11.98 -9.44
N GLY A 12 33.73 13.06 -9.49
CA GLY A 12 33.57 13.92 -10.67
C GLY A 12 32.78 13.29 -11.82
N LYS A 13 32.12 12.14 -11.59
CA LYS A 13 31.30 11.44 -12.57
C LYS A 13 29.82 11.47 -12.17
N VAL A 14 28.98 11.41 -13.20
CA VAL A 14 27.52 11.27 -13.10
C VAL A 14 27.16 9.95 -13.80
N GLN A 15 26.45 9.07 -13.10
CA GLN A 15 25.96 7.81 -13.65
C GLN A 15 24.45 7.72 -13.46
N GLU A 16 23.71 7.52 -14.55
CA GLU A 16 22.28 7.21 -14.47
C GLU A 16 22.09 5.79 -13.92
N LEU A 17 21.17 5.66 -12.96
CA LEU A 17 20.69 4.39 -12.44
C LEU A 17 19.36 4.10 -13.14
N PRO A 18 19.29 3.14 -14.08
CA PRO A 18 18.04 2.80 -14.73
C PRO A 18 17.10 2.17 -13.71
N GLY A 19 15.86 2.65 -13.66
CA GLY A 19 14.86 2.05 -12.79
C GLY A 19 14.25 0.80 -13.40
N LYS A 20 13.88 -0.15 -12.55
CA LYS A 20 13.29 -1.44 -12.90
C LYS A 20 12.08 -1.74 -11.98
N ALA A 21 11.13 -2.51 -12.50
CA ALA A 21 10.08 -3.11 -11.68
C ALA A 21 10.62 -4.39 -11.00
N ALA A 22 9.90 -4.87 -9.97
CA ALA A 22 10.24 -6.14 -9.35
C ALA A 22 10.10 -7.31 -10.35
N ALA A 23 10.96 -8.32 -10.21
CA ALA A 23 10.91 -9.51 -11.05
C ALA A 23 9.63 -10.32 -10.75
N ILE A 24 9.30 -10.45 -9.47
CA ILE A 24 8.14 -11.17 -8.95
C ILE A 24 7.43 -10.27 -7.95
N GLU A 25 6.10 -10.16 -8.04
CA GLU A 25 5.25 -9.38 -7.13
C GLU A 25 5.47 -9.76 -5.67
N LYS A 26 5.58 -11.07 -5.41
CA LYS A 26 5.87 -11.62 -4.09
C LYS A 26 7.16 -11.10 -3.47
N ASP A 27 8.19 -10.80 -4.26
CA ASP A 27 9.45 -10.26 -3.72
C ASP A 27 9.26 -8.83 -3.21
N LEU A 28 8.45 -8.03 -3.91
CA LEU A 28 8.07 -6.70 -3.46
C LEU A 28 7.24 -6.78 -2.17
N GLN A 29 6.23 -7.65 -2.15
CA GLN A 29 5.39 -7.87 -0.96
C GLN A 29 6.25 -8.25 0.25
N MET A 30 7.12 -9.26 0.12
CA MET A 30 8.01 -9.68 1.21
C MET A 30 8.95 -8.56 1.68
N LEU A 31 9.51 -7.77 0.75
CA LEU A 31 10.35 -6.63 1.08
C LEU A 31 9.57 -5.60 1.91
N ILE A 32 8.38 -5.21 1.45
CA ILE A 32 7.56 -4.23 2.16
C ILE A 32 7.10 -4.79 3.51
N GLU A 33 6.61 -6.02 3.59
CA GLU A 33 6.17 -6.65 4.84
C GLU A 33 7.28 -6.71 5.90
N SER A 34 8.51 -7.05 5.51
CA SER A 34 9.65 -7.16 6.44
C SER A 34 10.06 -5.85 7.11
N HIS A 35 9.72 -4.71 6.50
CA HIS A 35 10.06 -3.37 6.98
C HIS A 35 8.87 -2.40 6.88
N MET A 36 7.65 -2.91 7.02
CA MET A 36 6.41 -2.20 6.70
C MET A 36 6.23 -0.92 7.52
N GLU A 37 6.66 -0.95 8.77
CA GLU A 37 6.60 0.21 9.66
C GLU A 37 7.51 1.33 9.17
N THR A 38 8.70 1.00 8.64
CA THR A 38 9.62 1.99 8.07
C THR A 38 9.14 2.54 6.73
N PHE A 39 8.59 1.68 5.86
CA PHE A 39 8.15 2.11 4.54
C PHE A 39 6.83 2.88 4.56
N LEU A 40 5.88 2.49 5.41
CA LEU A 40 4.49 2.93 5.32
C LEU A 40 3.92 3.49 6.63
N GLY A 41 4.67 3.44 7.75
CA GLY A 41 4.14 3.75 9.09
C GLY A 41 3.18 2.67 9.63
N VAL A 42 3.14 1.50 8.98
CA VAL A 42 2.14 0.46 9.28
C VAL A 42 2.80 -0.71 10.02
N ARG A 43 2.24 -1.08 11.17
CA ARG A 43 2.61 -2.31 11.88
C ARG A 43 1.96 -3.50 11.16
N PHE A 44 2.78 -4.41 10.69
CA PHE A 44 2.36 -5.62 9.99
C PHE A 44 1.56 -6.57 10.90
N LEU A 45 0.47 -7.15 10.39
CA LEU A 45 -0.38 -8.12 11.12
C LEU A 45 -0.35 -9.51 10.49
N GLU A 46 -0.63 -9.60 9.20
CA GLU A 46 -0.73 -10.88 8.49
C GLU A 46 -0.51 -10.72 6.99
N THR A 47 0.08 -11.75 6.38
CA THR A 47 0.30 -11.88 4.94
C THR A 47 -0.73 -12.82 4.33
N GLU A 48 -1.13 -12.59 3.09
CA GLU A 48 -1.98 -13.50 2.32
C GLU A 48 -3.28 -13.90 3.05
N TYR A 49 -3.92 -12.93 3.72
CA TYR A 49 -5.05 -13.14 4.61
C TYR A 49 -6.28 -13.61 3.84
N ARG A 50 -6.80 -14.80 4.19
CA ARG A 50 -7.94 -15.41 3.51
C ARG A 50 -9.26 -14.88 4.05
N THR A 51 -10.11 -14.34 3.18
CA THR A 51 -11.43 -13.77 3.54
C THR A 51 -12.54 -14.83 3.69
N GLY A 52 -12.17 -16.04 4.11
CA GLY A 52 -13.09 -17.15 4.35
C GLY A 52 -13.74 -17.74 3.09
N LYS A 53 -14.69 -18.68 3.32
CA LYS A 53 -15.34 -19.48 2.25
C LYS A 53 -16.34 -18.70 1.40
N THR A 54 -16.87 -17.60 1.94
CA THR A 54 -17.94 -16.81 1.30
C THR A 54 -17.38 -15.82 0.29
N HIS A 55 -16.32 -15.09 0.64
CA HIS A 55 -15.71 -14.11 -0.28
C HIS A 55 -14.62 -14.74 -1.15
N ARG A 56 -14.03 -15.87 -0.72
CA ARG A 56 -13.00 -16.66 -1.45
C ARG A 56 -11.84 -15.82 -1.99
N GLY A 57 -11.58 -14.68 -1.35
CA GLY A 57 -10.52 -13.76 -1.70
C GLY A 57 -9.31 -13.94 -0.79
N ARG A 58 -8.28 -13.16 -1.10
CA ARG A 58 -7.04 -13.12 -0.36
C ARG A 58 -6.51 -11.69 -0.38
N ILE A 59 -6.40 -11.10 0.79
CA ILE A 59 -5.79 -9.79 1.00
C ILE A 59 -4.28 -10.01 1.04
N ASP A 60 -3.50 -9.24 0.29
CA ASP A 60 -2.06 -9.49 0.21
C ASP A 60 -1.38 -9.18 1.56
N SER A 61 -1.67 -8.02 2.18
CA SER A 61 -1.22 -7.74 3.55
C SER A 61 -2.25 -6.95 4.37
N LEU A 62 -2.31 -7.27 5.66
CA LEU A 62 -3.04 -6.51 6.68
C LEU A 62 -2.09 -5.83 7.65
N GLY A 63 -2.44 -4.63 8.07
CA GLY A 63 -1.66 -3.85 9.03
C GLY A 63 -2.48 -2.87 9.86
N LEU A 64 -1.83 -2.25 10.84
CA LEU A 64 -2.39 -1.22 11.72
C LEU A 64 -1.44 -0.01 11.74
N ASP A 65 -1.92 1.15 11.31
CA ASP A 65 -1.08 2.35 11.22
C ASP A 65 -0.78 2.98 12.59
N GLU A 66 -0.03 4.08 12.57
CA GLU A 66 0.39 4.84 13.74
C GLU A 66 -0.77 5.46 14.53
N ASN A 67 -1.92 5.68 13.87
CA ASN A 67 -3.15 6.20 14.46
C ASN A 67 -4.12 5.09 14.89
N ASN A 68 -3.71 3.83 14.79
CA ASN A 68 -4.54 2.63 14.98
C ASN A 68 -5.68 2.50 13.95
N CYS A 69 -5.52 3.05 12.75
CA CYS A 69 -6.43 2.76 11.65
C CYS A 69 -6.06 1.43 10.98
N PRO A 70 -7.04 0.56 10.68
CA PRO A 70 -6.80 -0.63 9.89
C PRO A 70 -6.30 -0.28 8.48
N VAL A 71 -5.33 -1.04 7.97
CA VAL A 71 -4.76 -0.85 6.64
C VAL A 71 -4.77 -2.15 5.85
N ILE A 72 -5.30 -2.08 4.63
CA ILE A 72 -5.13 -3.11 3.60
C ILE A 72 -4.05 -2.64 2.64
N ILE A 73 -3.11 -3.53 2.29
CA ILE A 73 -2.10 -3.28 1.27
C ILE A 73 -2.25 -4.34 0.18
N GLU A 74 -2.41 -3.87 -1.06
CA GLU A 74 -2.48 -4.72 -2.26
C GLU A 74 -1.34 -4.36 -3.21
N TYR A 75 -0.68 -5.36 -3.77
CA TYR A 75 0.51 -5.17 -4.61
C TYR A 75 0.20 -5.53 -6.05
N LYS A 76 0.84 -4.81 -6.98
CA LYS A 76 0.87 -5.18 -8.40
C LYS A 76 2.22 -5.00 -9.05
N ARG A 77 2.60 -5.99 -9.85
CA ARG A 77 3.75 -5.85 -10.73
C ARG A 77 3.50 -4.90 -11.90
N HIS A 78 2.29 -4.87 -12.45
CA HIS A 78 1.96 -4.13 -13.68
C HIS A 78 0.76 -3.19 -13.49
N SER A 79 0.72 -2.14 -14.31
CA SER A 79 -0.30 -1.06 -14.25
C SER A 79 -1.65 -1.39 -14.86
N ASN A 80 -1.76 -2.49 -15.61
CA ASN A 80 -3.01 -2.90 -16.26
C ASN A 80 -3.90 -3.78 -15.35
N GLU A 81 -3.46 -4.03 -14.11
CA GLU A 81 -4.18 -4.88 -13.17
C GLU A 81 -5.06 -4.05 -12.24
N ASN A 82 -6.29 -4.53 -12.01
CA ASN A 82 -7.34 -3.79 -11.30
C ASN A 82 -7.19 -3.84 -9.76
N VAL A 83 -6.05 -3.36 -9.27
CA VAL A 83 -5.69 -3.37 -7.85
C VAL A 83 -6.65 -2.56 -7.00
N ILE A 84 -7.17 -1.46 -7.54
CA ILE A 84 -8.11 -0.59 -6.83
C ILE A 84 -9.41 -1.34 -6.56
N ASN A 85 -10.01 -1.99 -7.56
CA ASN A 85 -11.27 -2.70 -7.33
C ASN A 85 -11.08 -3.92 -6.44
N GLN A 86 -9.94 -4.61 -6.52
CA GLN A 86 -9.61 -5.70 -5.60
C GLN A 86 -9.50 -5.19 -4.16
N GLY A 87 -8.77 -4.09 -3.95
CA GLY A 87 -8.65 -3.44 -2.65
C GLY A 87 -9.98 -2.94 -2.10
N LEU A 88 -10.84 -2.34 -2.92
CA LEU A 88 -12.18 -1.91 -2.51
C LEU A 88 -13.06 -3.09 -2.08
N PHE A 89 -13.01 -4.19 -2.82
CA PHE A 89 -13.72 -5.41 -2.44
C PHE A 89 -13.29 -5.94 -1.06
N TYR A 90 -11.99 -5.85 -0.75
CA TYR A 90 -11.48 -6.26 0.57
C TYR A 90 -11.72 -5.23 1.67
N LEU A 91 -11.80 -3.95 1.31
CA LEU A 91 -12.18 -2.89 2.23
C LEU A 91 -13.60 -3.13 2.77
N ASP A 92 -14.54 -3.48 1.88
CA ASP A 92 -15.90 -3.85 2.29
C ASP A 92 -15.89 -5.07 3.21
N TRP A 93 -15.13 -6.12 2.88
CA TRP A 93 -14.96 -7.29 3.75
C TRP A 93 -14.46 -6.91 5.15
N LEU A 94 -13.42 -6.09 5.23
CA LEU A 94 -12.81 -5.67 6.49
C LEU A 94 -13.81 -4.90 7.37
N LEU A 95 -14.62 -4.03 6.77
CA LEU A 95 -15.64 -3.26 7.49
C LEU A 95 -16.82 -4.13 7.97
N ASP A 96 -17.11 -5.23 7.29
CA ASP A 96 -18.10 -6.22 7.72
C ASP A 96 -17.54 -7.20 8.78
N HIS A 97 -16.21 -7.37 8.85
CA HIS A 97 -15.53 -8.37 9.70
C HIS A 97 -14.65 -7.73 10.79
N LYS A 98 -15.10 -6.60 11.36
CA LYS A 98 -14.34 -5.82 12.36
C LYS A 98 -13.87 -6.62 13.57
N ALA A 99 -14.71 -7.54 14.07
CA ALA A 99 -14.39 -8.36 15.22
C ALA A 99 -13.21 -9.31 14.95
N GLU A 100 -13.13 -9.84 13.73
CA GLU A 100 -12.05 -10.73 13.28
C GLU A 100 -10.72 -9.98 13.19
N PHE A 101 -10.73 -8.80 12.59
CA PHE A 101 -9.54 -7.94 12.54
C PHE A 101 -9.13 -7.44 13.94
N GLN A 102 -10.09 -7.09 14.81
CA GLN A 102 -9.79 -6.70 16.18
C GLN A 102 -9.12 -7.83 16.99
N LEU A 103 -9.56 -9.06 16.79
CA LEU A 103 -8.91 -10.24 17.37
C LEU A 103 -7.48 -10.39 16.85
N LEU A 104 -7.27 -10.25 15.54
CA LEU A 104 -5.94 -10.28 14.92
C LEU A 104 -5.00 -9.22 15.53
N VAL A 105 -5.46 -7.98 15.68
CA VAL A 105 -4.68 -6.92 16.35
C VAL A 105 -4.35 -7.28 17.80
N MET A 106 -5.32 -7.85 18.53
CA MET A 106 -5.10 -8.27 19.91
C MET A 106 -4.02 -9.34 20.03
N GLU A 107 -4.00 -10.30 19.11
CA GLU A 107 -3.06 -11.43 19.08
C GLU A 107 -1.66 -11.01 18.62
N LYS A 108 -1.57 -10.16 17.59
CA LYS A 108 -0.28 -9.76 16.98
C LYS A 108 0.38 -8.58 17.68
N ILE A 109 -0.39 -7.68 18.29
CA ILE A 109 0.11 -6.45 18.91
C ILE A 109 -0.17 -6.46 20.42
N ASN A 110 -1.41 -6.17 20.84
CA ASN A 110 -1.90 -6.30 22.21
C ASN A 110 -3.36 -5.82 22.34
N LYS A 111 -3.95 -6.09 23.51
CA LYS A 111 -5.31 -5.66 23.90
C LYS A 111 -5.52 -4.14 23.86
N THR A 112 -4.50 -3.34 24.14
CA THR A 112 -4.64 -1.88 24.16
C THR A 112 -4.84 -1.35 22.75
N ALA A 113 -3.99 -1.76 21.80
CA ALA A 113 -4.12 -1.44 20.39
C ALA A 113 -5.47 -1.91 19.82
N ALA A 114 -5.90 -3.13 20.16
CA ALA A 114 -7.18 -3.68 19.72
C ALA A 114 -8.40 -2.86 20.19
N LYS A 115 -8.31 -2.21 21.36
CA LYS A 115 -9.37 -1.32 21.86
C LYS A 115 -9.30 0.09 21.28
N ALA A 116 -8.13 0.48 20.78
CA ALA A 116 -7.86 1.80 20.23
C ALA A 116 -8.07 1.88 18.72
N ILE A 117 -8.53 0.81 18.06
CA ILE A 117 -8.73 0.78 16.61
C ILE A 117 -9.69 1.88 16.18
N ASP A 118 -9.23 2.75 15.29
CA ASP A 118 -10.03 3.77 14.64
C ASP A 118 -10.47 3.30 13.24
N TRP A 119 -11.72 2.86 13.16
CA TRP A 119 -12.32 2.41 11.90
C TRP A 119 -12.60 3.55 10.92
N SER A 120 -12.69 4.79 11.39
CA SER A 120 -13.03 5.94 10.53
C SER A 120 -11.91 6.28 9.56
N GLY A 121 -10.66 6.03 9.96
CA GLY A 121 -9.47 6.24 9.15
C GLY A 121 -9.02 5.03 8.33
N THR A 122 -9.84 3.97 8.23
CA THR A 122 -9.48 2.74 7.49
C THR A 122 -8.93 3.08 6.11
N ARG A 123 -7.75 2.56 5.81
CA ARG A 123 -6.95 2.95 4.65
C ARG A 123 -6.71 1.77 3.71
N LEU A 124 -6.78 2.04 2.42
CA LEU A 124 -6.33 1.12 1.37
C LEU A 124 -5.06 1.68 0.74
N ILE A 125 -3.98 0.90 0.70
CA ILE A 125 -2.74 1.24 0.00
C ILE A 125 -2.57 0.29 -1.18
N CYS A 126 -2.62 0.81 -2.39
CA CYS A 126 -2.32 0.06 -3.61
C CYS A 126 -0.88 0.39 -4.03
N ILE A 127 -0.01 -0.61 -4.11
CA ILE A 127 1.40 -0.44 -4.50
C ILE A 127 1.62 -1.09 -5.86
N ALA A 128 1.93 -0.30 -6.89
CA ALA A 128 2.11 -0.80 -8.25
C ALA A 128 3.30 -0.16 -8.98
N ALA A 129 3.77 -0.79 -10.05
CA ALA A 129 4.88 -0.23 -10.84
C ALA A 129 4.46 1.05 -11.58
N ASP A 130 3.18 1.19 -11.91
CA ASP A 130 2.60 2.42 -12.46
C ASP A 130 1.07 2.42 -12.29
N PHE A 131 0.45 3.59 -12.46
CA PHE A 131 -0.99 3.81 -12.49
C PHE A 131 -1.33 4.64 -13.72
N ASN A 132 -2.48 4.38 -14.33
CA ASN A 132 -2.95 5.19 -15.44
C ASN A 132 -3.80 6.38 -14.94
N LYS A 133 -4.02 7.37 -15.80
CA LYS A 133 -4.81 8.58 -15.45
C LYS A 133 -6.25 8.28 -15.02
N TYR A 134 -6.83 7.15 -15.44
CA TYR A 134 -8.18 6.75 -15.06
C TYR A 134 -8.20 6.19 -13.63
N ASP A 135 -7.15 5.47 -13.22
CA ASP A 135 -6.97 5.00 -11.84
C ASP A 135 -6.89 6.18 -10.87
N GLU A 136 -6.03 7.15 -11.19
CA GLU A 136 -5.87 8.38 -10.40
C GLU A 136 -7.18 9.16 -10.29
N HIS A 137 -7.87 9.36 -11.42
CA HIS A 137 -9.16 10.03 -11.46
C HIS A 137 -10.23 9.27 -10.68
N ALA A 138 -10.29 7.93 -10.78
CA ALA A 138 -11.26 7.11 -10.07
C ALA A 138 -11.11 7.27 -8.55
N VAL A 139 -9.88 7.24 -8.03
CA VAL A 139 -9.63 7.42 -6.59
C VAL A 139 -10.07 8.79 -6.09
N GLN A 140 -9.90 9.85 -6.88
CA GLN A 140 -10.39 11.18 -6.50
C GLN A 140 -11.91 11.27 -6.35
N GLN A 141 -12.66 10.41 -7.04
CA GLN A 141 -14.12 10.35 -6.94
C GLN A 141 -14.60 9.42 -5.81
N ILE A 142 -13.71 8.60 -5.25
CA ILE A 142 -14.04 7.68 -4.16
C ILE A 142 -13.83 8.40 -2.84
N ASN A 143 -14.91 8.56 -2.07
CA ASN A 143 -14.85 9.13 -0.72
C ASN A 143 -14.32 8.11 0.31
N ARG A 144 -13.07 7.67 0.12
CA ARG A 144 -12.32 6.73 0.97
C ARG A 144 -10.85 7.13 1.02
N ASN A 145 -10.17 6.73 2.10
CA ASN A 145 -8.73 6.93 2.25
C ASN A 145 -7.95 5.88 1.42
N ILE A 146 -7.61 6.23 0.18
CA ILE A 146 -6.88 5.36 -0.74
C ILE A 146 -5.54 6.01 -1.10
N ASN A 147 -4.45 5.27 -1.01
CA ASN A 147 -3.13 5.70 -1.47
C ASN A 147 -2.71 4.84 -2.65
N LEU A 148 -2.42 5.49 -3.77
CA LEU A 148 -1.79 4.88 -4.94
C LEU A 148 -0.29 5.16 -4.84
N ILE A 149 0.50 4.14 -4.52
CA ILE A 149 1.95 4.26 -4.39
C ILE A 149 2.61 3.62 -5.61
N ARG A 150 3.24 4.45 -6.44
CA ARG A 150 4.10 3.98 -7.52
C ARG A 150 5.45 3.58 -6.92
N TYR A 151 5.93 2.36 -7.21
CA TYR A 151 7.27 1.94 -6.81
C TYR A 151 8.24 1.87 -7.99
N LYS A 152 9.52 2.13 -7.73
CA LYS A 152 10.61 1.91 -8.70
C LYS A 152 11.87 1.47 -7.97
N LEU A 153 12.46 0.36 -8.42
CA LEU A 153 13.75 -0.12 -7.91
C LEU A 153 14.88 0.45 -8.75
N PHE A 154 15.99 0.80 -8.12
CA PHE A 154 17.21 1.26 -8.78
C PHE A 154 18.40 0.54 -8.19
N ALA A 155 19.39 0.21 -9.03
CA ALA A 155 20.50 -0.64 -8.61
C ALA A 155 19.99 -1.89 -7.86
N ASP A 156 20.67 -2.32 -6.79
CA ASP A 156 20.29 -3.48 -5.99
C ASP A 156 19.78 -3.11 -4.59
N ASP A 157 19.88 -1.83 -4.21
CA ASP A 157 19.72 -1.35 -2.84
C ASP A 157 18.83 -0.10 -2.71
N LEU A 158 18.25 0.38 -3.81
CA LEU A 158 17.43 1.60 -3.80
C LEU A 158 15.99 1.29 -4.21
N LEU A 159 15.05 1.65 -3.35
CA LEU A 159 13.62 1.61 -3.60
C LEU A 159 13.07 3.03 -3.48
N MET A 160 12.29 3.43 -4.48
CA MET A 160 11.49 4.64 -4.45
C MET A 160 10.01 4.27 -4.32
N LEU A 161 9.30 5.00 -3.46
CA LEU A 161 7.85 4.98 -3.31
C LEU A 161 7.33 6.40 -3.55
N GLU A 162 6.41 6.57 -4.48
CA GLU A 162 5.81 7.86 -4.87
C GLU A 162 4.29 7.79 -4.66
N LEU A 163 3.73 8.68 -3.84
CA LEU A 163 2.28 8.82 -3.72
C LEU A 163 1.72 9.58 -4.94
N VAL A 164 0.99 8.86 -5.80
CA VAL A 164 0.52 9.38 -7.09
C VAL A 164 -0.72 10.26 -6.95
N ASN A 165 -1.60 9.94 -6.00
CA ASN A 165 -2.87 10.63 -5.80
C ASN A 165 -2.85 11.58 -4.60
N ALA A 166 -1.69 12.14 -4.24
CA ALA A 166 -1.59 13.13 -3.18
C ALA A 166 -2.56 14.28 -3.47
N VAL A 167 -3.56 14.47 -2.60
CA VAL A 167 -4.50 15.58 -2.75
C VAL A 167 -3.70 16.85 -2.47
N VAL A 168 -3.46 17.64 -3.51
CA VAL A 168 -3.08 19.04 -3.30
C VAL A 168 -4.29 19.67 -2.63
N GLU A 169 -4.18 20.02 -1.35
CA GLU A 169 -5.16 20.88 -0.70
C GLU A 169 -5.22 22.18 -1.51
N ASN A 170 -6.23 22.30 -2.37
CA ASN A 170 -6.66 23.59 -2.84
C ASN A 170 -7.26 24.30 -1.63
N SER A 171 -6.40 25.02 -0.91
CA SER A 171 -6.87 26.06 0.02
C SER A 171 -7.83 26.95 -0.78
N PRO A 172 -9.10 27.11 -0.35
CA PRO A 172 -10.00 28.03 -1.04
C PRO A 172 -9.38 29.44 -0.99
N GLN A 173 -9.23 30.04 -2.18
CA GLN A 173 -8.86 31.45 -2.33
C GLN A 173 -9.94 32.37 -1.77
#